data_AF-A0A2V6ACY2-F1
#
_entry.id   AF-A0A2V6ACY2-F1
#
_cell.length_a   1.000
_cell.length_b   1.000
_cell.length_c   1.000
_cell.angle_alpha   90.00
_cell.angle_beta   90.00
_cell.angle_gamma   90.00
#
_symmetry.space_group_name_H-M   'P 1'
#
loop_
_entity.id
_entity.type
_entity.pdbx_description
1 polymer ?
#
loop_
_entity_poly.entity_id
_entity_poly.type
_entity_poly.pdbx_seq_one_letter_code
_entity_poly.pdbx_strand_id
1 'polypeptide(L)'
;MQRLLGKPVWAPFFAIFGVVMTQLGYEARVRGFVTYIPQQGPQEILSPTHRPALYWAVSSGMIILGVLCLVLSAYAALCLFRACRAEGVRRVFHAPPFGIFMFGLGFVGIIITLLLGRCSHP
;
A
#
# COMPACT_ATOMS: atom_id res chain seq x y z
N MET A 1 -2.17 19.46 20.20
CA MET A 1 -2.45 18.91 18.84
C MET A 1 -2.32 17.38 18.81
N GLN A 2 -3.05 16.65 19.66
CA GLN A 2 -2.94 15.17 19.77
C GLN A 2 -4.15 14.41 19.18
N ARG A 3 -5.20 15.11 18.74
CA ARG A 3 -6.45 14.49 18.26
C ARG A 3 -6.49 14.15 16.76
N LEU A 4 -5.44 14.51 16.01
CA LEU A 4 -5.34 14.24 14.57
C LEU A 4 -4.37 13.10 14.22
N LEU A 5 -3.70 12.49 15.20
CA LEU A 5 -2.98 11.24 14.99
C LEU A 5 -4.02 10.16 14.69
N GLY A 6 -4.17 9.93 13.39
CA GLY A 6 -5.29 9.28 12.74
C GLY A 6 -5.76 8.02 13.44
N LYS A 7 -7.08 7.85 13.46
CA LYS A 7 -7.75 6.62 13.87
C LYS A 7 -6.97 5.41 13.30
N PRO A 8 -6.54 4.44 14.13
CA PRO A 8 -5.77 3.27 13.69
C PRO A 8 -6.49 2.44 12.61
N VAL A 9 -7.78 2.72 12.39
CA VAL A 9 -8.60 2.24 11.29
C VAL A 9 -7.97 2.48 9.92
N TRP A 10 -7.20 3.56 9.70
CA TRP A 10 -6.66 3.89 8.37
C TRP A 10 -5.35 3.16 8.03
N ALA A 11 -4.57 2.74 9.02
CA ALA A 11 -3.31 2.02 8.82
C ALA A 11 -3.43 0.77 7.92
N PRO A 12 -4.44 -0.11 8.08
CA PRO A 12 -4.62 -1.28 7.21
C PRO A 12 -5.03 -0.89 5.79
N PHE A 13 -5.80 0.19 5.59
CA PHE A 13 -6.11 0.69 4.24
C PHE A 13 -4.86 1.18 3.52
N PHE A 14 -3.99 1.93 4.20
CA PHE A 14 -2.70 2.35 3.64
C PHE A 14 -1.78 1.17 3.33
N ALA A 15 -1.83 0.10 4.14
CA ALA A 15 -1.05 -1.11 3.88
C ALA A 15 -1.51 -1.81 2.60
N ILE A 16 -2.82 -2.07 2.47
CA ILE A 16 -3.41 -2.73 1.30
C ILE A 16 -3.18 -1.89 0.05
N PHE A 17 -3.52 -0.59 0.10
CA PHE A 17 -3.31 0.33 -1.01
C PHE A 17 -1.83 0.43 -1.41
N GLY A 18 -0.94 0.48 -0.40
CA GLY A 18 0.49 0.53 -0.62
C GLY A 18 1.03 -0.70 -1.36
N VAL A 19 0.59 -1.90 -0.97
CA VAL A 19 0.97 -3.15 -1.66
C VAL A 19 0.43 -3.19 -3.08
N VAL A 20 -0.85 -2.89 -3.29
CA VAL A 20 -1.45 -2.90 -4.63
C VAL A 20 -0.73 -1.93 -5.56
N MET A 21 -0.47 -0.70 -5.11
CA MET A 21 0.27 0.30 -5.91
C MET A 21 1.69 -0.16 -6.23
N THR A 22 2.40 -0.71 -5.24
CA THR A 22 3.77 -1.20 -5.45
C THR A 22 3.81 -2.35 -6.46
N GLN A 23 2.84 -3.27 -6.38
CA GLN A 23 2.73 -4.38 -7.32
C GLN A 23 2.38 -3.93 -8.73
N LEU A 24 1.40 -3.04 -8.90
CA LEU A 24 1.05 -2.50 -10.21
C LEU A 24 2.24 -1.78 -10.86
N GLY A 25 2.97 -0.97 -10.07
CA GLY A 25 4.17 -0.30 -10.54
C GLY A 25 5.31 -1.26 -10.91
N TYR A 26 5.48 -2.35 -10.15
CA TYR A 26 6.45 -3.40 -10.45
C TYR A 26 6.07 -4.21 -11.70
N GLU A 27 4.81 -4.62 -11.83
CA GLU A 27 4.31 -5.31 -13.03
C GLU A 27 4.46 -4.46 -14.28
N ALA A 28 4.15 -3.16 -14.20
CA ALA A 28 4.39 -2.21 -15.29
C ALA A 28 5.87 -2.18 -15.71
N ARG A 29 6.79 -2.31 -14.75
CA ARG A 29 8.23 -2.38 -15.00
C ARG A 29 8.65 -3.67 -15.67
N VAL A 30 8.11 -4.80 -15.21
CA VAL A 30 8.40 -6.14 -15.76
C VAL A 30 7.82 -6.31 -17.17
N ARG A 31 6.57 -5.89 -17.40
CA ARG A 31 5.92 -5.96 -18.71
C ARG A 31 6.56 -5.04 -19.75
N GLY A 32 7.22 -3.96 -19.31
CA GLY A 32 7.83 -2.98 -20.21
C GLY A 32 6.83 -2.09 -20.94
N PHE A 33 5.55 -2.13 -20.56
CA PHE A 33 4.53 -1.23 -21.09
C PHE A 33 3.39 -0.99 -20.09
N VAL A 34 2.69 0.13 -20.25
CA VAL A 34 1.48 0.50 -19.50
C VAL A 34 0.42 0.96 -20.48
N THR A 35 -0.78 0.40 -20.37
CA THR A 35 -1.94 0.84 -21.15
C THR A 35 -2.49 2.14 -20.55
N TYR A 36 -2.55 3.18 -21.36
CA TYR A 36 -3.18 4.45 -21.02
C TYR A 36 -4.46 4.64 -21.85
N ILE A 37 -5.58 4.83 -21.16
CA ILE A 37 -6.87 5.12 -21.79
C ILE A 37 -7.15 6.61 -21.54
N PRO A 38 -6.88 7.50 -22.51
CA PRO A 38 -7.20 8.91 -22.36
C PRO A 38 -8.71 9.13 -22.29
N GLN A 39 -9.15 10.23 -21.65
CA GLN A 39 -10.57 10.61 -21.65
C GLN A 39 -11.11 10.93 -23.05
N GLN A 40 -10.23 11.31 -23.97
CA GLN A 40 -10.54 11.58 -25.36
C GLN A 40 -9.43 11.00 -26.23
N GLY A 41 -9.79 10.18 -27.23
CA GLY A 41 -8.86 9.60 -28.20
C GLY A 41 -8.67 8.08 -28.07
N PRO A 42 -7.85 7.50 -28.96
CA PRO A 42 -7.56 6.07 -28.94
C PRO A 42 -6.71 5.69 -27.72
N GLN A 43 -6.83 4.44 -27.30
CA GLN A 43 -5.97 3.85 -26.28
C GLN A 43 -4.51 3.90 -26.72
N GLU A 44 -3.62 4.37 -25.84
CA GLU A 44 -2.19 4.48 -26.09
C GLU A 44 -1.41 3.50 -25.21
N ILE A 45 -0.29 2.99 -25.74
CA ILE A 45 0.63 2.14 -24.98
C ILE A 45 1.86 2.98 -24.64
N LEU A 46 2.07 3.21 -23.35
CA LEU A 46 3.27 3.84 -22.81
C LEU A 46 4.36 2.78 -22.65
N SER A 47 5.58 3.05 -23.11
CA SER A 47 6.70 2.14 -22.96
C SER A 47 8.02 2.91 -22.75
N PRO A 48 9.12 2.25 -22.35
CA PRO A 48 10.43 2.89 -22.26
C PRO A 48 10.91 3.51 -23.59
N THR A 49 10.40 3.01 -24.72
CA THR A 49 10.75 3.49 -26.07
C THR A 49 9.73 4.47 -26.63
N HIS A 50 8.47 4.41 -26.17
CA HIS A 50 7.38 5.27 -26.60
C HIS A 50 6.80 6.06 -25.42
N ARG A 51 7.09 7.36 -25.38
CA ARG A 51 6.80 8.29 -24.26
C ARG A 51 7.44 7.86 -22.91
N PRO A 52 8.79 7.80 -22.85
CA PRO A 52 9.53 7.31 -21.68
C PRO A 52 9.23 8.09 -20.40
N ALA A 53 9.09 9.41 -20.49
CA ALA A 53 8.82 10.25 -19.33
C ALA A 53 7.52 9.85 -18.61
N LEU A 54 6.44 9.60 -19.37
CA LEU A 54 5.16 9.17 -18.81
C LEU A 54 5.23 7.75 -18.26
N TYR A 55 5.90 6.83 -18.98
CA TYR A 55 6.09 5.46 -18.52
C TYR A 55 6.81 5.40 -17.16
N TRP A 56 7.95 6.09 -17.04
CA TRP A 56 8.72 6.11 -15.80
C TRP A 56 8.00 6.88 -14.69
N ALA A 57 7.28 7.96 -15.01
CA ALA A 57 6.48 8.69 -14.04
C ALA A 57 5.35 7.82 -13.46
N VAL A 58 4.65 7.05 -14.30
CA VAL A 58 3.56 6.18 -13.85
C VAL A 58 4.11 4.97 -13.07
N SER A 59 5.06 4.23 -13.63
CA SER A 59 5.61 3.03 -12.97
C SER A 59 6.36 3.38 -11.69
N SER A 60 7.30 4.34 -11.73
CA SER A 60 8.06 4.74 -10.54
C SER A 60 7.16 5.48 -9.54
N GLY A 61 6.21 6.28 -10.02
CA GLY A 61 5.25 6.98 -9.18
C GLY A 61 4.36 6.02 -8.39
N MET A 62 3.86 4.96 -9.01
CA MET A 62 3.11 3.90 -8.33
C MET A 62 3.95 3.19 -7.27
N ILE A 63 5.22 2.89 -7.56
CA ILE A 63 6.14 2.27 -6.60
C ILE A 63 6.41 3.20 -5.42
N ILE A 64 6.77 4.46 -5.67
CA ILE A 64 7.10 5.44 -4.63
C ILE A 64 5.89 5.71 -3.74
N LEU A 65 4.71 5.92 -4.34
CA LEU A 65 3.47 6.11 -3.61
C LEU A 65 3.12 4.88 -2.77
N GLY A 66 3.27 3.69 -3.34
CA GLY A 66 3.04 2.43 -2.65
C GLY A 66 3.94 2.26 -1.42
N VAL A 67 5.24 2.52 -1.58
CA VAL A 67 6.23 2.48 -0.49
C VAL A 67 5.92 3.53 0.58
N LEU A 68 5.56 4.75 0.21
CA LEU A 68 5.19 5.80 1.17
C LEU A 68 3.97 5.38 2.00
N CYS A 69 2.95 4.78 1.39
CA CYS A 69 1.79 4.26 2.10
C CYS A 69 2.17 3.13 3.08
N LEU A 70 3.09 2.25 2.70
CA LEU A 70 3.61 1.20 3.58
C LEU A 70 4.39 1.77 4.77
N VAL A 71 5.24 2.77 4.54
CA VAL A 71 6.00 3.45 5.62
C VAL A 71 5.05 4.15 6.59
N LEU A 72 4.03 4.86 6.08
CA LEU A 72 3.01 5.50 6.90
C LEU A 72 2.21 4.48 7.71
N SER A 73 1.87 3.35 7.12
CA SER A 73 1.18 2.26 7.82
C SER A 73 2.05 1.66 8.93
N ALA A 74 3.33 1.38 8.64
CA ALA A 74 4.29 0.89 9.62
C ALA A 74 4.51 1.88 10.76
N TYR A 75 4.60 3.18 10.46
CA TYR A 75 4.70 4.24 11.46
C TYR A 75 3.46 4.30 12.36
N ALA A 76 2.26 4.19 11.79
CA ALA A 76 1.02 4.13 12.55
C ALA A 76 0.97 2.90 13.47
N ALA A 77 1.43 1.74 12.97
CA ALA A 77 1.54 0.51 13.77
C ALA A 77 2.55 0.65 14.93
N LEU A 78 3.71 1.26 14.68
CA LEU A 78 4.70 1.54 15.72
C LEU A 78 4.18 2.52 16.78
N CYS A 79 3.43 3.54 16.37
CA CYS A 79 2.78 4.47 17.30
C CYS A 79 1.74 3.76 18.16
N LEU A 80 0.92 2.89 17.58
CA LEU A 80 -0.05 2.07 18.31
C LEU A 80 0.66 1.13 19.30
N PHE A 81 1.72 0.45 18.86
CA PHE A 81 2.51 -0.44 19.71
C PHE A 81 3.14 0.31 20.90
N ARG A 82 3.72 1.50 20.65
CA ARG A 82 4.28 2.35 21.71
C ARG A 82 3.20 2.83 22.68
N ALA A 83 2.02 3.21 22.20
CA ALA A 83 0.90 3.58 23.06
C ALA A 83 0.45 2.42 23.94
N CYS A 84 0.28 1.21 23.38
CA CYS A 84 -0.06 0.01 24.13
C CYS A 84 1.01 -0.37 25.16
N ARG A 85 2.29 -0.15 24.86
CA ARG A 85 3.41 -0.47 25.78
C ARG A 85 3.57 0.57 26.90
N ALA A 86 3.29 1.85 26.62
CA ALA A 86 3.37 2.92 27.61
C ALA A 86 2.25 2.84 28.66
N GLU A 87 1.08 2.32 28.30
CA GLU A 87 -0.06 2.13 29.22
C GLU A 87 0.00 0.83 30.04
N GLY A 88 1.20 0.30 30.28
CA GLY A 88 1.46 -0.94 31.01
C GLY A 88 0.43 -1.23 32.12
N VAL A 89 -0.24 -2.38 31.98
CA VAL A 89 -0.93 -3.13 33.04
C VAL A 89 -2.36 -2.68 33.43
N ARG A 90 -2.93 -1.53 33.00
CA ARG A 90 -4.20 -1.07 33.62
C ARG A 90 -5.48 -0.90 32.81
N ARG A 91 -5.53 -1.21 31.51
CA ARG A 91 -6.83 -1.36 30.82
C ARG A 91 -6.80 -2.52 29.85
N VAL A 92 -7.34 -3.63 30.32
CA VAL A 92 -7.96 -4.66 29.49
C VAL A 92 -8.77 -3.97 28.38
N PHE A 93 -8.35 -4.16 27.13
CA PHE A 93 -9.18 -4.08 25.93
C PHE A 93 -10.29 -2.99 25.89
N HIS A 94 -9.89 -1.73 25.67
CA HIS A 94 -10.79 -0.74 25.05
C HIS A 94 -10.15 -0.03 23.84
N ALA A 95 -9.07 -0.58 23.29
CA ALA A 95 -8.77 -0.34 21.88
C ALA A 95 -9.80 -1.14 21.07
N PRO A 96 -10.55 -0.53 20.12
CA PRO A 96 -11.54 -1.27 19.36
C PRO A 96 -10.84 -2.45 18.68
N PRO A 97 -11.27 -3.71 18.93
CA PRO A 97 -10.63 -4.91 18.38
C PRO A 97 -10.58 -4.88 16.84
N PHE A 98 -11.41 -4.04 16.24
CA PHE A 98 -11.42 -3.71 14.83
C PHE A 98 -10.07 -3.25 14.27
N GLY A 99 -9.27 -2.49 15.01
CA GLY A 99 -7.98 -1.98 14.52
C GLY A 99 -6.93 -3.07 14.37
N ILE A 100 -6.83 -3.95 15.38
CA ILE A 100 -5.92 -5.10 15.37
C ILE A 100 -6.41 -6.16 14.38
N PHE A 101 -7.73 -6.40 14.32
CA PHE A 101 -8.34 -7.32 13.37
C PHE A 101 -8.11 -6.85 11.92
N MET A 102 -8.33 -5.57 11.62
CA MET A 102 -8.05 -5.01 10.30
C MET A 102 -6.55 -5.03 9.97
N PHE A 103 -5.67 -4.85 10.95
CA PHE A 103 -4.23 -5.01 10.75
C PHE A 103 -3.85 -6.46 10.42
N GLY A 104 -4.45 -7.43 11.12
CA GLY A 104 -4.32 -8.86 10.81
C GLY A 104 -4.84 -9.20 9.42
N LEU A 105 -6.02 -8.69 9.05
CA LEU A 105 -6.58 -8.81 7.70
C LEU A 105 -5.69 -8.19 6.64
N GLY A 106 -5.11 -7.01 6.92
CA GLY A 106 -4.14 -6.36 6.05
C GLY A 106 -2.90 -7.24 5.87
N PHE A 107 -2.35 -7.79 6.95
CA PHE A 107 -1.20 -8.69 6.89
C PHE A 107 -1.49 -9.98 6.11
N VAL A 108 -2.65 -10.59 6.34
CA VAL A 108 -3.13 -11.74 5.57
C VAL A 108 -3.31 -11.36 4.10
N GLY A 109 -3.87 -10.19 3.82
CA GLY A 109 -3.99 -9.62 2.48
C GLY A 109 -2.63 -9.54 1.79
N ILE A 110 -1.63 -8.93 2.44
CA ILE A 110 -0.25 -8.83 1.93
C ILE A 110 0.35 -10.21 1.65
N ILE A 111 0.19 -11.17 2.55
CA ILE A 111 0.66 -12.55 2.35
C ILE A 111 -0.02 -13.18 1.14
N ILE A 112 -1.35 -13.07 1.02
CA ILE A 112 -2.10 -13.58 -0.13
C ILE A 112 -1.63 -12.91 -1.41
N THR A 113 -1.39 -11.59 -1.42
CA THR A 113 -0.93 -10.90 -2.62
C THR A 113 0.50 -11.29 -3.00
N LEU A 114 1.38 -11.54 -2.03
CA LEU A 114 2.73 -12.07 -2.27
C LEU A 114 2.70 -13.51 -2.78
N LEU A 115 1.84 -14.35 -2.21
CA LEU A 115 1.65 -15.75 -2.65
C LEU A 115 1.06 -15.81 -4.06
N LEU A 116 0.02 -15.04 -4.34
CA LEU A 116 -0.58 -14.96 -5.68
C LEU A 116 0.42 -14.41 -6.70
N GLY A 117 1.19 -13.37 -6.35
CA GLY A 117 2.23 -12.82 -7.21
C GLY A 117 3.40 -13.78 -7.49
N ARG A 118 3.65 -14.75 -6.59
CA ARG A 118 4.61 -15.85 -6.81
C ARG A 118 4.02 -16.96 -7.68
N CYS A 119 2.72 -17.22 -7.59
CA CYS A 119 2.04 -18.23 -8.41
C CYS A 119 1.74 -17.75 -9.84
N SER A 120 1.65 -16.44 -10.09
CA SER A 120 1.38 -15.86 -11.41
C SER A 120 2.61 -15.65 -12.29
N HIS A 121 3.81 -15.90 -11.77
CA HIS A 121 5.06 -15.96 -12.54
C HIS A 121 5.53 -17.41 -12.69
N PRO A 122 5.07 -18.15 -13.73
CA PRO A 122 5.78 -19.32 -14.23
C PRO A 122 7.11 -18.96 -14.90
#